data_AF-A0AAW8KSQ1-F1
#
_entry.id   AF-A0AAW8KSQ1-F1
#
_cell.length_a   1.000
_cell.length_b   1.000
_cell.length_c   1.000
_cell.angle_alpha   90.00
_cell.angle_beta   90.00
_cell.angle_gamma   90.00
#
_symmetry.space_group_name_H-M   'P 1'
#
loop_
_entity.id
_entity.type
_entity.pdbx_description
1 polymer ?
#
loop_
_entity_poly.entity_id
_entity_poly.type
_entity_poly.pdbx_seq_one_letter_code
_entity_poly.pdbx_strand_id
1 'polypeptide(L)'
;MLKPEHKAKLKDQLWRLNNLYYITNKEGKQVKFKMTLEQLEYFENEWTRNIILKARQLGFTTEMCMIQLDAALFMSDKCALIAHTLHDAKRLFREKVKYAYDRLPHLIKA
;
A
#
# COMPACT_ATOMS: atom_id res chain seq x y z
N MET A 1 -1.65 -18.05 4.44
CA MET A 1 -1.40 -17.93 5.90
C MET A 1 0.04 -17.49 6.13
N LEU A 2 0.32 -16.65 7.14
CA LEU A 2 1.70 -16.32 7.52
C LEU A 2 2.37 -17.58 8.04
N LYS A 3 3.45 -17.99 7.38
CA LYS A 3 4.29 -19.07 7.88
C LYS A 3 5.17 -18.56 9.03
N PRO A 4 5.61 -19.42 9.96
CA PRO A 4 6.49 -19.03 11.06
C PRO A 4 7.76 -18.31 10.58
N GLU A 5 8.32 -18.75 9.45
CA GLU A 5 9.50 -18.15 8.80
C GLU A 5 9.31 -16.68 8.37
N HIS A 6 8.07 -16.20 8.25
CA HIS A 6 7.78 -14.82 7.86
C HIS A 6 7.78 -13.85 9.04
N LYS A 7 7.72 -14.33 10.29
CA LYS A 7 7.67 -13.44 11.47
C LYS A 7 8.89 -12.53 11.55
N ALA A 8 10.08 -13.05 11.27
CA ALA A 8 11.32 -12.25 11.26
C ALA A 8 11.29 -11.15 10.20
N LYS A 9 10.62 -11.40 9.06
CA LYS A 9 10.52 -10.48 7.93
C LYS A 9 9.49 -9.37 8.13
N LEU A 10 8.61 -9.50 9.12
CA LEU A 10 7.63 -8.45 9.42
C LEU A 10 8.26 -7.15 9.91
N LYS A 11 9.54 -7.15 10.32
CA LYS A 11 10.25 -5.92 10.66
C LYS A 11 10.59 -5.07 9.42
N ASP A 12 10.71 -5.69 8.26
CA ASP A 12 11.09 -5.05 7.00
C ASP A 12 9.86 -4.52 6.25
N GLN A 13 9.73 -3.19 6.16
CA GLN A 13 8.61 -2.52 5.49
C GLN A 13 8.55 -2.85 4.01
N LEU A 14 9.68 -2.84 3.30
CA LEU A 14 9.71 -3.15 1.87
C LEU A 14 9.25 -4.58 1.63
N TRP A 15 9.67 -5.51 2.50
CA TRP A 15 9.17 -6.88 2.46
C TRP A 15 7.67 -6.95 2.71
N ARG A 16 7.15 -6.26 3.74
CA ARG A 16 5.71 -6.25 4.04
C ARG A 16 4.89 -5.76 2.85
N LEU A 17 5.26 -4.59 2.29
CA LEU A 17 4.60 -4.00 1.14
C LEU A 17 4.53 -4.98 -0.03
N ASN A 18 5.66 -5.58 -0.39
CA ASN A 18 5.76 -6.49 -1.53
C ASN A 18 5.22 -7.90 -1.26
N ASN A 19 4.78 -8.25 -0.04
CA ASN A 19 4.40 -9.62 0.29
C ASN A 19 3.05 -9.81 0.97
N LEU A 20 2.48 -8.78 1.58
CA LEU A 20 1.26 -8.90 2.39
C LEU A 20 0.01 -8.42 1.69
N TYR A 21 0.10 -7.35 0.89
CA TYR A 21 -1.07 -6.68 0.36
C TYR A 21 -1.51 -7.24 -0.99
N TYR A 22 -2.82 -7.38 -1.16
CA TYR A 22 -3.45 -7.73 -2.44
C TYR A 22 -4.13 -6.51 -3.04
N ILE A 23 -3.96 -6.34 -4.34
CA ILE A 23 -4.55 -5.26 -5.14
C ILE A 23 -5.28 -5.84 -6.35
N THR A 24 -6.06 -5.00 -7.01
CA THR A 24 -6.65 -5.30 -8.31
C THR A 24 -5.76 -4.73 -9.41
N ASN A 25 -5.32 -5.58 -10.35
CA ASN A 25 -4.54 -5.15 -11.51
C ASN A 25 -5.43 -4.47 -12.57
N LYS A 26 -4.81 -4.03 -13.68
CA LYS A 26 -5.53 -3.36 -14.79
C LYS A 26 -6.58 -4.25 -15.47
N GLU A 27 -6.45 -5.57 -15.36
CA GLU A 27 -7.39 -6.57 -15.89
C GLU A 27 -8.51 -6.92 -14.89
N GLY A 28 -8.58 -6.27 -13.73
CA GLY A 28 -9.56 -6.59 -12.70
C GLY A 28 -9.21 -7.83 -11.86
N LYS A 29 -8.03 -8.44 -12.06
CA LYS A 29 -7.61 -9.63 -11.33
C LYS A 29 -6.96 -9.27 -10.00
N GLN A 30 -7.24 -10.08 -8.98
CA GLN A 30 -6.56 -10.00 -7.69
C GLN A 30 -5.11 -10.48 -7.86
N VAL A 31 -4.17 -9.59 -7.57
CA VAL A 31 -2.73 -9.89 -7.58
C VAL A 31 -2.09 -9.37 -6.30
N LYS A 32 -0.95 -9.94 -5.95
CA LYS A 32 -0.14 -9.42 -4.84
C LYS A 32 0.52 -8.11 -5.28
N PHE A 33 0.51 -7.10 -4.41
CA PHE A 33 1.20 -5.85 -4.68
C PHE A 33 2.71 -6.12 -4.80
N LYS A 34 3.28 -5.59 -5.89
CA LYS A 34 4.72 -5.54 -6.13
C LYS A 34 5.02 -4.17 -6.70
N MET A 35 5.99 -3.49 -6.10
CA MET A 35 6.44 -2.21 -6.60
C MET A 35 7.05 -2.38 -7.99
N THR A 36 6.79 -1.42 -8.87
CA THR A 36 7.58 -1.28 -10.11
C THR A 36 8.93 -0.63 -9.80
N LEU A 37 9.82 -0.52 -10.79
CA LEU A 37 11.12 0.13 -10.60
C LEU A 37 10.97 1.59 -10.19
N GLU A 38 10.03 2.32 -10.79
CA GLU A 38 9.77 3.73 -10.51
C GLU A 38 9.17 3.95 -9.11
N GLN A 39 8.35 3.00 -8.66
CA GLN A 39 7.79 3.00 -7.30
C GLN A 39 8.88 2.69 -6.28
N LEU A 40 9.72 1.69 -6.56
CA LEU A 40 10.85 1.36 -5.69
C LEU A 40 11.85 2.52 -5.57
N GLU A 41 12.22 3.15 -6.68
CA GLU A 41 13.09 4.33 -6.68
C GLU A 41 12.49 5.47 -5.86
N TYR A 42 11.18 5.72 -6.00
CA TYR A 42 10.50 6.71 -5.17
C TYR A 42 10.54 6.34 -3.68
N PHE A 43 10.17 5.11 -3.32
CA PHE A 43 10.15 4.61 -1.94
C PHE A 43 11.52 4.70 -1.27
N GLU A 44 12.59 4.32 -1.97
CA GLU A 44 13.96 4.33 -1.43
C GLU A 44 14.51 5.75 -1.23
N ASN A 45 13.94 6.74 -1.91
CA ASN A 45 14.37 8.14 -1.85
C ASN A 45 13.34 9.05 -1.15
N GLU A 46 12.36 8.49 -0.43
CA GLU A 46 11.40 9.28 0.32
C GLU A 46 12.06 10.04 1.48
N TRP A 47 11.57 11.25 1.72
CA TRP A 47 11.88 12.04 2.90
C TRP A 47 10.60 12.40 3.66
N THR A 48 10.69 13.31 4.64
CA THR A 48 9.56 13.77 5.45
C THR A 48 8.48 14.51 4.66
N ARG A 49 8.83 15.11 3.51
CA ARG A 49 7.91 15.80 2.60
C ARG A 49 8.30 15.55 1.15
N ASN A 50 7.49 14.76 0.45
CA ASN A 50 7.72 14.41 -0.95
C ASN A 50 6.68 15.11 -1.84
N ILE A 51 7.15 15.77 -2.90
CA ILE A 51 6.30 16.35 -3.95
C ILE A 51 6.78 15.78 -5.28
N ILE A 52 5.91 15.06 -5.98
CA ILE A 52 6.28 14.36 -7.21
C ILE A 52 5.53 14.88 -8.42
N LEU A 53 6.29 15.16 -9.49
CA LEU A 53 5.75 15.19 -10.84
C LEU A 53 5.83 13.77 -11.40
N LYS A 54 4.70 13.19 -11.79
CA LYS A 54 4.64 11.79 -12.22
C LYS A 54 3.89 11.62 -13.53
N ALA A 55 4.33 10.66 -14.34
CA ALA A 55 3.57 10.23 -15.51
C ALA A 55 2.27 9.52 -15.09
N ARG A 56 1.29 9.49 -16.00
CA ARG A 56 0.01 8.79 -15.78
C ARG A 56 0.21 7.27 -15.81
N GLN A 57 -0.70 6.54 -15.18
CA GLN A 57 -0.80 5.06 -15.27
C GLN A 57 0.36 4.24 -14.66
N LEU A 58 1.20 4.86 -13.83
CA LEU A 58 2.29 4.20 -13.08
C LEU A 58 1.88 3.62 -11.72
N GLY A 59 0.65 3.85 -11.27
CA GLY A 59 0.14 3.21 -10.04
C GLY A 59 0.59 3.80 -8.71
N PHE A 60 1.28 4.96 -8.69
CA PHE A 60 1.70 5.67 -7.46
C PHE A 60 0.59 5.86 -6.41
N THR A 61 -0.67 6.07 -6.83
CA THR A 61 -1.77 6.18 -5.86
C THR A 61 -1.99 4.86 -5.12
N THR A 62 -1.86 3.72 -5.80
CA THR A 62 -1.96 2.40 -5.16
C THR A 62 -0.80 2.20 -4.19
N GLU A 63 0.42 2.50 -4.62
CA GLU A 63 1.62 2.43 -3.78
C GLU A 63 1.45 3.26 -2.49
N MET A 64 1.10 4.54 -2.60
CA MET A 64 0.95 5.40 -1.42
C MET A 64 -0.20 4.96 -0.50
N CYS A 65 -1.24 4.33 -1.06
CA CYS A 65 -2.29 3.71 -0.25
C CYS A 65 -1.76 2.50 0.54
N MET A 66 -0.86 1.70 -0.04
CA MET A 66 -0.25 0.55 0.65
C MET A 66 0.75 1.01 1.72
N ILE A 67 1.58 2.01 1.42
CA ILE A 67 2.52 2.60 2.40
C ILE A 67 1.76 3.15 3.61
N GLN A 68 0.70 3.92 3.39
CA GLN A 68 -0.11 4.46 4.48
C GLN A 68 -0.86 3.39 5.27
N LEU A 69 -1.41 2.37 4.60
CA LEU A 69 -2.04 1.25 5.28
C LEU A 69 -1.01 0.51 6.16
N ASP A 70 0.19 0.27 5.63
CA ASP A 70 1.27 -0.37 6.36
C ASP A 70 1.71 0.46 7.57
N ALA A 71 1.87 1.77 7.42
CA ALA A 71 2.16 2.70 8.50
C ALA A 71 1.10 2.68 9.60
N ALA A 72 -0.19 2.72 9.22
CA ALA A 72 -1.29 2.66 10.16
C ALA A 72 -1.31 1.34 10.96
N LEU A 73 -0.96 0.22 10.34
CA LEU A 73 -0.97 -1.10 10.97
C LEU A 73 0.28 -1.40 11.81
N PHE A 74 1.47 -1.01 11.33
CA PHE A 74 2.74 -1.41 11.94
C PHE A 74 3.42 -0.31 12.75
N MET A 75 3.06 0.95 12.51
CA MET A 75 3.64 2.12 13.20
C MET A 75 2.60 2.89 14.02
N SER A 76 1.32 2.52 13.94
CA SER A 76 0.19 3.23 14.59
C SER A 76 0.04 4.69 14.14
N ASP A 77 0.50 5.01 12.93
CA ASP A 77 0.40 6.37 12.38
C ASP A 77 -1.03 6.70 11.95
N LYS A 78 -1.37 7.99 12.03
CA LYS A 78 -2.62 8.52 11.48
C LYS A 78 -2.37 8.97 10.04
N CYS A 79 -2.99 8.28 9.08
CA CYS A 79 -2.87 8.59 7.66
C CYS A 79 -4.14 9.23 7.10
N ALA A 80 -3.98 10.13 6.14
CA ALA A 80 -5.08 10.84 5.49
C ALA A 80 -4.95 10.81 3.97
N LEU A 81 -6.00 10.35 3.29
CA LEU A 81 -6.10 10.37 1.83
C LEU A 81 -6.95 11.56 1.41
N ILE A 82 -6.35 12.51 0.70
CA ILE A 82 -7.01 13.71 0.19
C ILE A 82 -7.09 13.60 -1.33
N ALA A 83 -8.26 13.92 -1.89
CA ALA A 83 -8.50 13.97 -3.33
C ALA A 83 -9.30 15.23 -3.68
N HIS A 84 -9.45 15.51 -4.97
CA HIS A 84 -10.18 16.68 -5.46
C HIS A 84 -11.63 16.70 -4.97
N THR A 85 -12.28 15.54 -4.87
CA THR A 85 -13.63 15.40 -4.33
C THR A 85 -13.71 14.34 -3.22
N LEU A 86 -14.69 14.48 -2.33
CA LEU A 86 -14.99 13.46 -1.32
C LEU A 86 -15.37 12.11 -1.96
N HIS A 87 -16.06 12.16 -3.11
CA HIS A 87 -16.42 10.95 -3.85
C HIS A 87 -15.16 10.19 -4.30
N ASP A 88 -14.17 10.89 -4.87
CA ASP A 88 -12.90 10.29 -5.28
C ASP A 88 -12.11 9.75 -4.09
N ALA A 89 -12.05 10.50 -2.99
CA ALA A 89 -11.38 10.04 -1.77
C ALA A 89 -12.03 8.76 -1.23
N LYS A 90 -13.37 8.71 -1.16
CA LYS A 90 -14.11 7.52 -0.74
C LYS A 90 -13.90 6.34 -1.69
N ARG A 91 -13.86 6.59 -3.00
CA ARG A 91 -13.61 5.55 -4.01
C ARG A 91 -12.22 4.97 -3.87
N LEU A 92 -11.18 5.81 -3.80
CA LEU A 92 -9.79 5.39 -3.60
C LEU A 92 -9.62 4.59 -2.30
N PHE A 93 -10.21 5.07 -1.20
CA PHE A 93 -10.18 4.36 0.07
C PHE A 93 -10.81 2.96 -0.05
N ARG A 94 -12.01 2.84 -0.62
CA ARG A 94 -12.69 1.54 -0.76
C ARG A 94 -11.92 0.59 -1.68
N GLU A 95 -11.52 1.06 -2.85
CA GLU A 95 -10.94 0.24 -3.91
C GLU A 95 -9.48 -0.15 -3.66
N LYS A 96 -8.74 0.64 -2.88
CA LYS A 96 -7.31 0.40 -2.61
C LYS A 96 -7.07 -0.01 -1.16
N VAL A 97 -7.33 0.89 -0.23
CA VAL A 97 -7.00 0.71 1.21
C VAL A 97 -7.85 -0.39 1.82
N LYS A 98 -9.18 -0.24 1.80
CA LYS A 98 -10.10 -1.21 2.40
C LYS A 98 -10.00 -2.57 1.72
N TYR A 99 -9.91 -2.58 0.38
CA TYR A 99 -9.75 -3.81 -0.39
C TYR A 99 -8.53 -4.63 0.06
N ALA A 100 -7.38 -3.97 0.24
CA ALA A 100 -6.16 -4.61 0.71
C ALA A 100 -6.28 -5.05 2.18
N TYR A 101 -6.77 -4.18 3.06
CA TYR A 101 -6.99 -4.49 4.48
C TYR A 101 -7.91 -5.70 4.67
N ASP A 102 -9.03 -5.77 3.95
CA ASP A 102 -9.99 -6.87 4.03
C ASP A 102 -9.37 -8.22 3.64
N ARG A 103 -8.26 -8.23 2.90
CA ARG A 103 -7.55 -9.44 2.44
C ARG A 103 -6.31 -9.80 3.25
N LEU A 104 -5.96 -8.99 4.23
CA LEU A 104 -4.86 -9.34 5.14
C LEU A 104 -5.21 -10.58 5.96
N PRO A 105 -4.21 -11.37 6.39
CA PRO A 105 -4.42 -12.40 7.40
C PRO A 105 -4.97 -11.79 8.68
N HIS A 106 -5.90 -12.49 9.35
CA HIS A 106 -6.52 -12.02 10.61
C HIS A 106 -5.51 -11.59 11.67
N LEU A 107 -4.35 -12.28 11.74
CA LEU A 107 -3.27 -11.97 12.69
C LEU A 107 -2.72 -10.54 12.55
N ILE A 108 -2.82 -9.92 11.37
CA ILE A 108 -2.32 -8.56 11.11
C ILE A 108 -3.42 -7.51 11.33
N LYS A 109 -4.70 -7.90 11.28
CA LYS A 109 -5.83 -6.96 11.42
C LYS A 109 -6.20 -6.65 12.87
N ALA A 110 -5.59 -7.36 13.82
CA ALA A 110 -5.92 -7.35 15.25
C ALA A 110 -5.58 -6.01 15.92
#